data_AF-A0A2N2PEE4-F1
#
_entry.id   AF-A0A2N2PEE4-F1
#
_cell.length_a   1.000
_cell.length_b   1.000
_cell.length_c   1.000
_cell.angle_alpha   90.00
_cell.angle_beta   90.00
_cell.angle_gamma   90.00
#
_symmetry.space_group_name_H-M   'P 1'
#
loop_
_entity.id
_entity.type
_entity.pdbx_description
1 polymer ?
#
loop_
_entity_poly.entity_id
_entity_poly.type
_entity_poly.pdbx_seq_one_letter_code
_entity_poly.pdbx_strand_id
1 'polypeptide(L)' 'MDKLKLLLGSRKFWAALVGLVFVVLQAFYPDFPVDAEQVSNLVYVLVAYILGVALEDGLTHMPALTKKTSK' A
#
# COMPACT_ATOMS: atom_id res chain seq x y z
N MET A 1 1.16 -17.04 17.04
CA MET A 1 1.47 -15.59 17.12
C MET A 1 1.69 -15.00 15.72
N ASP A 2 1.17 -15.65 14.68
CA ASP A 2 1.61 -15.45 13.29
C ASP A 2 0.66 -14.52 12.51
N LYS A 3 -0.58 -14.40 12.99
CA LYS A 3 -1.61 -13.51 12.38
C LYS A 3 -1.27 -12.02 12.53
N LEU A 4 -0.75 -11.60 13.68
CA LEU A 4 -0.31 -10.21 13.89
C LEU A 4 0.92 -9.87 13.04
N LYS A 5 1.85 -10.83 12.86
CA LYS A 5 2.98 -10.70 11.93
C LYS A 5 2.52 -10.60 10.47
N LEU A 6 1.47 -11.33 10.08
CA LEU A 6 0.85 -11.23 8.76
C LEU A 6 0.18 -9.87 8.52
N LEU A 7 -0.44 -9.27 9.54
CA LEU A 7 -1.02 -7.92 9.43
C LEU A 7 0.07 -6.85 9.32
N LEU A 8 1.13 -6.94 10.14
CA LEU A 8 2.28 -6.03 10.08
C LEU A 8 3.15 -6.21 8.83
N GLY A 9 3.10 -7.36 8.17
CA GLY A 9 3.70 -7.58 6.85
C GLY A 9 2.80 -7.20 5.67
N SER A 10 1.51 -6.93 5.92
CA SER A 10 0.56 -6.62 4.86
C SER A 10 0.72 -5.19 4.38
N ARG A 11 1.02 -5.04 3.09
CA ARG A 11 1.19 -3.74 2.43
C ARG A 11 -0.09 -2.88 2.49
N LYS A 12 -1.25 -3.54 2.58
CA LYS A 12 -2.60 -2.93 2.74
C LYS A 12 -2.80 -2.30 4.13
N PHE A 13 -2.18 -2.87 5.16
CA PHE A 13 -2.22 -2.35 6.53
C PHE A 13 -1.38 -1.07 6.65
N TRP A 14 -0.17 -1.08 6.12
CA TRP A 14 0.70 0.11 6.14
C TRP A 14 0.14 1.28 5.32
N ALA A 15 -0.51 1.02 4.19
CA ALA A 15 -1.21 2.05 3.41
C ALA A 15 -2.31 2.76 4.23
N ALA A 16 -3.17 1.99 4.91
CA ALA A 16 -4.21 2.54 5.78
C ALA A 16 -3.62 3.26 7.00
N LEU A 17 -2.53 2.73 7.58
CA LEU A 17 -1.83 3.36 8.69
C LEU A 17 -1.23 4.71 8.30
N VAL A 18 -0.61 4.83 7.12
CA VAL A 18 -0.05 6.09 6.63
C VAL A 18 -1.16 7.13 6.38
N GLY A 19 -2.29 6.73 5.79
CA GLY A 19 -3.45 7.60 5.63
C GLY A 19 -4.02 8.08 6.98
N LEU A 20 -4.13 7.18 7.95
CA LEU A 20 -4.57 7.52 9.31
C LEU A 20 -3.60 8.50 9.99
N VAL A 21 -2.29 8.26 9.87
CA VAL A 21 -1.26 9.16 10.40
C VAL A 21 -1.38 10.55 9.77
N PHE A 22 -1.66 10.65 8.47
CA PHE A 22 -1.88 11.94 7.82
C PHE A 22 -3.08 12.70 8.40
N VAL A 23 -4.21 12.02 8.58
CA VAL A 23 -5.42 12.62 9.19
C VAL A 23 -5.13 13.09 10.62
N VAL A 24 -4.40 12.29 11.40
CA VAL A 24 -4.01 12.64 12.78
C VAL A 24 -3.04 13.83 12.78
N LEU A 25 -2.04 13.85 11.90
CA LEU A 25 -1.11 14.97 11.78
C LEU A 25 -1.81 16.27 11.40
N GLN A 26 -2.76 16.21 10.47
CA GLN A 26 -3.56 17.38 10.08
C GLN A 26 -4.44 17.89 11.24
N ALA A 27 -4.91 16.99 12.10
CA ALA A 27 -5.74 17.34 13.26
C ALA A 27 -4.94 17.95 14.42
N PHE A 28 -3.72 17.47 14.68
CA PHE A 28 -2.88 17.94 15.79
C PHE A 28 -1.90 19.05 15.41
N TYR A 29 -1.56 19.18 14.14
CA TYR A 29 -0.63 20.18 13.62
C TYR A 29 -1.15 20.79 12.30
N PRO A 30 -2.21 21.60 12.37
CA PRO A 30 -2.86 22.16 11.18
C PRO A 30 -1.98 23.16 10.39
N ASP A 31 -0.93 23.70 11.02
CA ASP A 31 0.04 24.64 10.44
C ASP A 31 1.34 23.96 9.97
N PHE A 32 1.29 22.64 9.69
CA PHE A 32 2.48 21.90 9.27
C PHE A 32 3.08 22.54 8.01
N PRO A 33 4.37 22.93 8.00
CA PRO A 33 5.01 23.64 6.90
C PRO A 33 5.41 22.67 5.79
N VAL A 34 4.47 21.85 5.34
CA VAL A 34 4.58 21.08 4.10
C VAL A 34 3.90 21.86 3.01
N ASP A 35 4.71 22.27 2.05
CA ASP A 35 4.20 22.85 0.83
C ASP A 35 3.22 21.86 0.16
N ALA A 36 2.13 22.35 -0.42
CA ALA A 36 1.09 21.51 -1.01
C ALA A 36 1.67 20.59 -2.11
N GLU A 37 2.73 21.05 -2.76
CA GLU A 37 3.53 20.29 -3.72
C GLU A 37 4.26 19.10 -3.09
N GLN A 38 4.86 19.28 -1.90
CA GLN A 38 5.56 18.19 -1.19
C GLN A 38 4.60 17.12 -0.69
N VAL A 39 3.43 17.51 -0.18
CA VAL A 39 2.38 16.56 0.20
C VAL A 39 1.92 15.75 -1.00
N SER A 40 1.64 16.44 -2.12
CA SER A 40 1.17 15.80 -3.35
C SER A 40 2.20 14.81 -3.88
N ASN A 41 3.49 15.20 -3.90
CA ASN A 41 4.58 14.31 -4.31
C ASN A 41 4.70 13.07 -3.41
N LEU A 42 4.59 13.25 -2.08
CA LEU A 42 4.61 12.14 -1.14
C LEU A 42 3.42 11.19 -1.37
N VAL A 43 2.23 11.74 -1.60
CA VAL A 43 1.02 10.96 -1.92
C VAL A 43 1.19 10.22 -3.25
N TYR A 44 1.76 10.85 -4.28
CA TYR A 44 2.02 10.18 -5.56
C TYR A 44 2.97 8.99 -5.41
N VAL A 45 4.06 9.15 -4.66
CA VAL A 45 5.01 8.06 -4.40
C VAL A 45 4.33 6.93 -3.62
N LEU A 46 3.51 7.25 -2.61
CA LEU A 46 2.75 6.26 -1.84
C LEU A 46 1.75 5.51 -2.71
N VAL A 47 0.96 6.22 -3.52
CA VAL A 47 -0.02 5.62 -4.44
C VAL A 47 0.69 4.73 -5.47
N ALA A 48 1.78 5.20 -6.09
CA ALA A 48 2.57 4.43 -7.03
C ALA A 48 3.12 3.14 -6.40
N TYR A 49 3.63 3.22 -5.17
CA TYR A 49 4.09 2.06 -4.41
C TYR A 49 2.94 1.07 -4.14
N ILE A 50 1.80 1.54 -3.61
CA ILE A 50 0.64 0.69 -3.31
C ILE A 50 0.10 0.00 -4.58
N LEU A 51 0.04 0.72 -5.70
CA LEU A 51 -0.40 0.17 -6.99
C LEU A 51 0.58 -0.87 -7.52
N GLY A 52 1.89 -0.59 -7.50
CA GLY A 52 2.90 -1.55 -7.95
C GLY A 52 2.87 -2.84 -7.13
N VAL A 53 2.70 -2.71 -5.83
CA VAL A 53 2.47 -3.80 -4.88
C VAL A 53 1.22 -4.62 -5.22
N ALA A 54 0.09 -3.96 -5.49
CA ALA A 54 -1.16 -4.65 -5.81
C ALA A 54 -1.10 -5.38 -7.16
N LEU A 55 -0.43 -4.78 -8.14
CA LEU A 55 -0.15 -5.40 -9.45
C LEU A 55 0.75 -6.63 -9.31
N GLU A 56 1.84 -6.52 -8.55
CA GLU A 56 2.74 -7.64 -8.27
C GLU A 56 1.98 -8.79 -7.57
N ASP A 57 1.18 -8.49 -6.54
CA ASP A 57 0.34 -9.50 -5.87
C ASP A 57 -0.66 -10.16 -6.84
N GLY A 58 -1.30 -9.38 -7.72
CA GLY A 58 -2.28 -9.88 -8.69
C GLY A 58 -1.67 -10.75 -9.79
N LEU A 59 -0.47 -10.39 -10.29
CA LEU A 59 0.24 -11.16 -11.31
C LEU A 59 0.85 -12.45 -10.73
N THR A 60 1.40 -12.39 -9.51
CA THR A 60 2.08 -13.54 -8.89
C THR A 60 1.12 -14.68 -8.54
N HIS A 61 -0.17 -14.39 -8.36
CA HIS A 61 -1.19 -15.41 -8.07
C HIS A 61 -1.90 -15.94 -9.31
N MET A 62 -1.49 -15.57 -10.53
CA MET A 62 -2.07 -16.14 -11.74
C MET A 62 -1.62 -17.60 -11.86
N PRO A 63 -2.52 -18.59 -11.68
CA PRO A 63 -2.13 -19.98 -11.82
C PRO A 63 -1.77 -20.18 -13.29
N ALA A 64 -0.50 -20.47 -13.56
CA ALA A 64 -0.06 -20.89 -14.88
C ALA A 64 -1.03 -21.98 -15.35
N LEU A 65 -1.77 -21.70 -16.42
CA LEU A 65 -2.71 -22.65 -17.02
C LEU A 65 -1.91 -23.90 -17.38
N THR A 66 -1.92 -24.86 -16.45
CA THR A 66 -1.13 -26.07 -16.52
C THR A 66 -1.71 -26.88 -17.67
N LYS A 67 -0.91 -26.91 -18.73
CA LYS A 67 -1.12 -27.63 -19.98
C LYS A 67 -1.16 -29.12 -19.66
N LYS A 68 -2.32 -29.65 -19.28
CA LYS A 68 -2.48 -31.10 -19.08
C LYS A 68 -3.92 -31.56 -19.26
N THR A 69 -4.31 -31.85 -20.50
CA THR A 69 -5.11 -33.04 -20.87
C THR A 69 -5.36 -33.05 -22.38
N SER A 70 -4.61 -33.87 -23.11
CA SER A 70 -5.21 -34.78 -24.09
C SER A 70 -4.19 -35.91 -24.27
N LYS A 71 -4.49 -37.03 -23.62
CA LYS A 71 -3.78 -38.29 -23.73
C LYS A 71 -4.76 -39.28 -24.33
#